data_AF-E3FEK1-F1
#
_entry.id   AF-E3FEK1-F1
#
_cell.length_a   1.000
_cell.length_b   1.000
_cell.length_c   1.000
_cell.angle_alpha   90.00
_cell.angle_beta   90.00
_cell.angle_gamma   90.00
#
_symmetry.space_group_name_H-M   'P 1'
#
loop_
_entity.id
_entity.type
_entity.pdbx_description
1 polymer ?
#
loop_
_entity_poly.entity_id
_entity_poly.type
_entity_poly.pdbx_seq_one_letter_code
_entity_poly.pdbx_strand_id
1 'polypeptide(L)'
;MPMAKARPPQDALPSRLEVLLDALTDRHLADRLEHVYRAAALAIDRLGHLNIVKYEPTSVEPDGADLSLWETMAPAIGETLMGVNHLIAVIREKFPADERAVDAGKGWRPPPASTDERLAQEVETLLQASAVRLARRVGDLGERVRRPEVVSDRWGLMTELQTFRLDFRSRIGDLVYLTAAAFEDVRREDVVPGHTHQVNAAVALRGATMDLRRSLQGRLERAAKAPPEGLPALARQLEDSLGAFSTMPASLTLRTRDKQRVVELRAQLREAGSRPLLEAEALPQLVQPLLAMLERVAEELTTQLLTAHDRGVWASCGARLEQVSMHLALGSPGAERVLVEALERAGALYGRSAAFDTFLRKHRRATGDGLEEAALRETLETFRERLAALPFH
;
A
#
# COMPACT_ATOMS: atom_id res chain seq x y z
N MET A 1 -21.31 -19.76 5.79
CA MET A 1 -20.42 -19.26 4.73
C MET A 1 -20.54 -17.74 4.68
N PRO A 2 -19.48 -16.96 4.88
CA PRO A 2 -19.58 -15.52 4.71
C PRO A 2 -19.82 -15.25 3.21
N MET A 3 -20.95 -14.63 2.88
CA MET A 3 -21.22 -14.16 1.54
C MET A 3 -20.06 -13.26 1.12
N ALA A 4 -19.39 -13.60 0.02
CA ALA A 4 -18.44 -12.71 -0.61
C ALA A 4 -19.16 -11.38 -0.84
N LYS A 5 -18.77 -10.32 -0.12
CA LYS A 5 -19.31 -8.98 -0.35
C LYS A 5 -19.18 -8.70 -1.84
N ALA A 6 -20.32 -8.50 -2.51
CA ALA A 6 -20.34 -8.14 -3.92
C ALA A 6 -19.40 -6.96 -4.11
N ARG A 7 -18.45 -7.10 -5.05
CA ARG A 7 -17.50 -6.05 -5.33
C ARG A 7 -18.28 -4.81 -5.77
N PRO A 8 -18.05 -3.63 -5.17
CA PRO A 8 -18.70 -2.41 -5.62
C PRO A 8 -18.35 -2.17 -7.11
N PRO A 9 -19.24 -1.50 -7.87
CA PRO A 9 -18.96 -1.18 -9.26
C PRO A 9 -17.63 -0.40 -9.40
N GLN A 10 -16.94 -0.55 -10.53
CA GLN A 10 -15.57 -0.05 -10.72
C GLN A 10 -15.46 1.49 -10.65
N ASP A 11 -16.58 2.18 -10.82
CA ASP A 11 -16.74 3.63 -10.74
C ASP A 11 -17.45 4.08 -9.45
N ALA A 12 -17.65 3.17 -8.48
CA ALA A 12 -18.29 3.49 -7.21
C ALA A 12 -17.51 4.55 -6.44
N LEU A 13 -18.23 5.58 -6.00
CA LEU A 13 -17.67 6.61 -5.13
C LEU A 13 -17.76 6.15 -3.67
N PRO A 14 -16.81 6.58 -2.82
CA PRO A 14 -16.98 6.44 -1.38
C PRO A 14 -18.24 7.18 -0.90
N SER A 15 -18.99 6.59 0.04
CA SER A 15 -20.27 7.14 0.50
C SER A 15 -20.16 8.57 1.04
N ARG A 16 -19.03 8.92 1.68
CA ARG A 16 -18.81 10.28 2.18
C ARG A 16 -18.63 11.28 1.03
N LEU A 17 -18.03 10.85 -0.08
CA LEU A 17 -17.90 11.69 -1.27
C LEU A 17 -19.26 11.91 -1.96
N GLU A 18 -20.11 10.89 -2.00
CA GLU A 18 -21.49 11.02 -2.49
C GLU A 18 -22.30 12.01 -1.65
N VAL A 19 -22.25 11.85 -0.31
CA VAL A 19 -22.91 12.78 0.63
C VAL A 19 -22.40 14.23 0.46
N LEU A 20 -21.10 14.40 0.21
CA LEU A 20 -20.52 15.72 -0.03
C LEU A 20 -21.07 16.35 -1.31
N LEU A 21 -21.13 15.59 -2.41
CA LEU A 21 -21.71 16.06 -3.68
C LEU A 21 -23.19 16.43 -3.51
N ASP A 22 -23.96 15.61 -2.78
CA ASP A 22 -25.37 15.86 -2.49
C ASP A 22 -25.59 17.12 -1.63
N ALA A 23 -24.61 17.52 -0.83
CA ALA A 23 -24.68 18.70 0.02
C ALA A 23 -24.34 20.01 -0.71
N LEU A 24 -23.77 19.97 -1.92
CA LEU A 24 -23.40 21.18 -2.65
C LEU A 24 -24.62 21.98 -3.12
N THR A 25 -24.58 23.29 -2.90
CA THR A 25 -25.62 24.23 -3.33
C THR A 25 -25.70 24.33 -4.86
N ASP A 26 -24.55 24.40 -5.53
CA ASP A 26 -24.46 24.41 -7.00
C ASP A 26 -24.53 22.97 -7.55
N ARG A 27 -25.73 22.60 -8.03
CA ARG A 27 -25.97 21.27 -8.61
C ARG A 27 -25.23 21.03 -9.91
N HIS A 28 -25.04 22.07 -10.73
CA HIS A 28 -24.31 21.91 -11.97
C HIS A 28 -22.82 21.66 -11.70
N LEU A 29 -22.23 22.34 -10.71
CA LEU A 29 -20.88 22.02 -10.24
C LEU A 29 -20.78 20.60 -9.69
N ALA A 30 -21.74 20.19 -8.84
CA ALA A 30 -21.80 18.85 -8.27
C ALA A 30 -21.82 17.77 -9.36
N ASP A 31 -22.69 17.90 -10.36
CA ASP A 31 -22.79 16.95 -11.48
C ASP A 31 -21.44 16.84 -12.23
N ARG A 32 -20.78 17.97 -12.52
CA ARG A 32 -19.48 17.97 -13.19
C ARG A 32 -18.38 17.31 -12.35
N LEU A 33 -18.37 17.57 -11.04
CA LEU A 33 -17.43 16.94 -10.11
C LEU A 33 -17.67 15.43 -9.99
N GLU A 34 -18.92 15.00 -9.95
CA GLU A 34 -19.27 13.58 -9.92
C GLU A 34 -18.68 12.84 -11.13
N HIS A 35 -18.81 13.39 -12.34
CA HIS A 35 -18.22 12.80 -13.55
C HIS A 35 -16.70 12.66 -13.43
N VAL A 36 -16.02 13.69 -12.92
CA VAL A 36 -14.56 13.65 -12.70
C VAL A 36 -14.20 12.62 -11.64
N TYR A 37 -14.94 12.53 -10.53
CA TYR A 37 -14.67 11.58 -9.45
C TYR A 37 -14.91 10.14 -9.87
N ARG A 38 -15.95 9.86 -10.65
CA ARG A 38 -16.19 8.52 -11.22
C ARG A 38 -15.08 8.13 -12.19
N ALA A 39 -14.66 9.05 -13.06
CA ALA A 39 -13.52 8.83 -13.95
C ALA A 39 -12.22 8.59 -13.17
N ALA A 40 -12.02 9.31 -12.05
CA ALA A 40 -10.89 9.12 -11.15
C ALA A 40 -10.94 7.76 -10.44
N ALA A 41 -12.11 7.34 -9.94
CA ALA A 41 -12.31 6.03 -9.32
C ALA A 41 -11.98 4.91 -10.32
N LEU A 42 -12.48 4.99 -11.55
CA LEU A 42 -12.18 4.04 -12.62
C LEU A 42 -10.68 4.01 -12.97
N ALA A 43 -10.05 5.18 -13.07
CA ALA A 43 -8.62 5.27 -13.34
C ALA A 43 -7.80 4.63 -12.20
N ILE A 44 -8.12 4.93 -10.94
CA ILE A 44 -7.50 4.36 -9.75
C ILE A 44 -7.67 2.83 -9.71
N ASP A 45 -8.87 2.31 -10.00
CA ASP A 45 -9.17 0.88 -10.05
C ASP A 45 -8.32 0.19 -11.12
N ARG A 46 -8.31 0.69 -12.36
CA ARG A 46 -7.47 0.17 -13.45
C ARG A 46 -5.97 0.22 -13.13
N LEU A 47 -5.51 1.28 -12.46
CA LEU A 47 -4.15 1.41 -11.94
C LEU A 47 -3.84 0.44 -10.78
N GLY A 48 -4.86 -0.14 -10.14
CA GLY A 48 -4.71 -1.22 -9.15
C GLY A 48 -4.73 -2.63 -9.76
N HIS A 49 -5.52 -2.87 -10.81
CA HIS A 49 -5.79 -4.22 -11.33
C HIS A 49 -4.79 -4.82 -12.30
N LEU A 50 -3.95 -4.00 -12.93
CA LEU A 50 -2.98 -4.54 -13.88
C LEU A 50 -2.01 -5.44 -13.12
N ASN A 51 -2.13 -6.73 -13.35
CA ASN A 51 -1.27 -7.69 -12.72
C ASN A 51 0.08 -7.70 -13.43
N ILE A 52 0.99 -6.81 -13.00
CA ILE A 52 2.38 -6.83 -13.50
C ILE A 52 3.07 -8.16 -13.13
N VAL A 53 2.56 -8.86 -12.11
CA VAL A 53 3.08 -10.15 -11.64
C VAL A 53 3.00 -11.24 -12.70
N LYS A 54 2.03 -11.19 -13.62
CA LYS A 54 1.98 -12.18 -14.72
C LYS A 54 3.14 -12.03 -15.71
N TYR A 55 3.86 -10.91 -15.65
CA TYR A 55 5.03 -10.62 -16.46
C TYR A 55 6.34 -10.75 -15.65
N GLU A 56 6.26 -11.05 -14.35
CA GLU A 56 7.41 -11.25 -13.49
C GLU A 56 8.11 -12.57 -13.83
N PRO A 57 9.42 -12.55 -14.14
CA PRO A 57 10.20 -13.78 -14.24
C PRO A 57 10.16 -14.54 -12.92
N THR A 58 9.84 -15.83 -12.97
CA THR A 58 9.91 -16.72 -11.80
C THR A 58 11.31 -17.29 -11.57
N SER A 59 12.24 -17.03 -12.50
CA SER A 59 13.64 -17.45 -12.48
C SER A 59 14.52 -16.34 -13.07
N VAL A 60 15.82 -16.41 -12.80
CA VAL A 60 16.81 -15.56 -13.48
C VAL A 60 16.83 -15.97 -14.96
N GLU A 61 16.49 -15.05 -15.85
CA GLU A 61 16.58 -15.25 -17.30
C GLU A 61 17.96 -14.81 -17.83
N PRO A 62 18.47 -15.43 -18.90
CA PRO A 62 19.70 -14.98 -19.54
C PRO A 62 19.51 -13.58 -20.14
N ASP A 63 20.52 -12.72 -20.01
CA ASP A 63 20.51 -11.35 -20.54
C ASP A 63 20.27 -11.35 -22.06
N GLY A 64 19.20 -10.66 -22.50
CA GLY A 64 18.89 -10.48 -23.91
C GLY A 64 17.64 -9.63 -24.12
N ALA A 65 17.79 -8.51 -24.83
CA ALA A 65 16.68 -7.68 -25.27
C ALA A 65 15.91 -8.44 -26.37
N ASP A 66 14.84 -9.12 -25.98
CA ASP A 66 13.99 -9.85 -26.90
C ASP A 66 12.81 -8.96 -27.31
N LEU A 67 12.53 -8.85 -28.62
CA LEU A 67 11.35 -8.14 -29.13
C LEU A 67 10.05 -8.68 -28.50
N SER A 68 10.09 -9.95 -28.06
CA SER A 68 9.04 -10.61 -27.29
C SER A 68 8.68 -9.89 -25.97
N LEU A 69 9.63 -9.19 -25.32
CA LEU A 69 9.40 -8.45 -24.07
C LEU A 69 8.45 -7.27 -24.30
N TRP A 70 8.71 -6.48 -25.35
CA TRP A 70 7.90 -5.30 -25.64
C TRP A 70 6.48 -5.69 -26.05
N GLU A 71 6.34 -6.71 -26.92
CA GLU A 71 5.03 -7.24 -27.31
C GLU A 71 4.23 -7.75 -26.11
N THR A 72 4.91 -8.36 -25.14
CA THR A 72 4.30 -8.86 -23.91
C THR A 72 3.82 -7.72 -22.99
N MET A 73 4.59 -6.63 -22.88
CA MET A 73 4.32 -5.52 -21.96
C MET A 73 3.50 -4.36 -22.57
N ALA A 74 3.41 -4.25 -23.89
CA ALA A 74 2.67 -3.17 -24.56
C ALA A 74 1.20 -3.06 -24.10
N PRO A 75 0.44 -4.17 -23.89
CA PRO A 75 -0.92 -4.08 -23.36
C PRO A 75 -0.98 -3.43 -21.97
N ALA A 76 -0.02 -3.75 -21.10
CA ALA A 76 0.07 -3.21 -19.75
C ALA A 76 0.35 -1.70 -19.73
N ILE A 77 1.20 -1.23 -20.65
CA ILE A 77 1.48 0.20 -20.84
C ILE A 77 0.23 0.89 -21.41
N GLY A 78 -0.39 0.31 -22.44
CA GLY A 78 -1.60 0.85 -23.07
C GLY A 78 -2.77 1.01 -22.10
N GLU A 79 -3.05 -0.01 -21.28
CA GLU A 79 -4.11 0.05 -20.25
C GLU A 79 -3.82 1.11 -19.18
N THR A 80 -2.56 1.24 -18.76
CA THR A 80 -2.13 2.27 -17.81
C THR A 80 -2.42 3.67 -18.35
N LEU A 81 -2.09 3.91 -19.61
CA LEU A 81 -2.29 5.19 -20.28
C LEU A 81 -3.78 5.48 -20.53
N MET A 82 -4.56 4.48 -20.92
CA MET A 82 -5.97 4.63 -21.27
C MET A 82 -6.80 5.20 -20.11
N GLY A 83 -6.62 4.68 -18.88
CA GLY A 83 -7.35 5.16 -17.70
C GLY A 83 -7.03 6.62 -17.36
N VAL A 84 -5.75 6.99 -17.38
CA VAL A 84 -5.30 8.36 -17.09
C VAL A 84 -5.73 9.33 -18.18
N ASN A 85 -5.61 8.95 -19.46
CA ASN A 85 -6.03 9.80 -20.57
C ASN A 85 -7.55 10.02 -20.59
N HIS A 86 -8.33 9.00 -20.23
CA HIS A 86 -9.78 9.15 -20.08
C HIS A 86 -10.12 10.18 -18.99
N LEU A 87 -9.50 10.09 -17.81
CA LEU A 87 -9.68 11.10 -16.76
C LEU A 87 -9.30 12.51 -17.22
N ILE A 88 -8.15 12.66 -17.91
CA ILE A 88 -7.72 13.95 -18.47
C ILE A 88 -8.77 14.50 -19.43
N ALA A 89 -9.33 13.66 -20.31
CA ALA A 89 -10.37 14.06 -21.25
C ALA A 89 -11.64 14.51 -20.53
N VAL A 90 -12.10 13.76 -19.52
CA VAL A 90 -13.28 14.13 -18.71
C VAL A 90 -13.07 15.46 -18.00
N ILE A 91 -11.89 15.70 -17.42
CA ILE A 91 -11.59 17.00 -16.78
C ILE A 91 -11.68 18.14 -17.81
N ARG A 92 -11.09 17.97 -19.00
CA ARG A 92 -11.11 19.00 -20.05
C ARG A 92 -12.51 19.25 -20.61
N GLU A 93 -13.34 18.21 -20.68
CA GLU A 93 -14.72 18.32 -21.14
C GLU A 93 -15.60 19.05 -20.11
N LYS A 94 -15.51 18.68 -18.83
CA LYS A 94 -16.34 19.25 -17.77
C LYS A 94 -15.84 20.60 -17.26
N PHE A 95 -14.54 20.85 -17.33
CA PHE A 95 -13.88 22.07 -16.86
C PHE A 95 -12.96 22.63 -17.96
N PRO A 96 -13.53 23.08 -19.09
CA PRO A 96 -12.76 23.58 -20.22
C PRO A 96 -11.88 24.76 -19.80
N ALA A 97 -10.63 24.77 -20.27
CA ALA A 97 -9.76 25.93 -20.07
C ALA A 97 -10.36 27.13 -20.81
N ASP A 98 -10.41 28.29 -20.16
CA ASP A 98 -10.78 29.54 -20.81
C ASP A 98 -9.69 29.92 -21.83
N GLU A 99 -9.82 29.45 -23.08
CA GLU A 99 -8.93 29.83 -24.19
C GLU A 99 -8.89 31.35 -24.39
N ARG A 100 -9.95 32.06 -23.98
CA ARG A 100 -10.06 33.53 -23.99
C ARG A 100 -9.08 34.25 -23.05
N ALA A 101 -8.55 33.58 -22.02
CA ALA A 101 -7.61 34.21 -21.09
C ALA A 101 -6.17 34.26 -21.61
N VAL A 102 -5.84 33.46 -22.64
CA VAL A 102 -4.48 33.35 -23.19
C VAL A 102 -4.29 34.32 -24.38
N ASP A 103 -5.31 34.52 -25.21
CA ASP A 103 -5.24 35.44 -26.37
C ASP A 103 -5.57 36.91 -26.02
N ALA A 104 -6.33 37.16 -24.95
CA ALA A 104 -6.57 38.50 -24.45
C ALA A 104 -5.69 38.74 -23.21
N GLY A 105 -4.53 39.36 -23.43
CA GLY A 105 -3.65 39.79 -22.34
C GLY A 105 -4.43 40.46 -21.20
N LYS A 106 -4.45 39.80 -20.04
CA LYS A 106 -5.19 40.22 -18.83
C LYS A 106 -6.69 40.42 -19.05
N GLY A 107 -7.41 39.36 -19.43
CA GLY A 107 -8.87 39.32 -19.26
C GLY A 107 -9.23 39.57 -17.79
N TRP A 108 -9.87 40.71 -17.49
CA TRP A 108 -10.44 40.98 -16.17
C TRP A 108 -11.51 39.92 -15.90
N ARG A 109 -11.29 39.06 -14.90
CA ARG A 109 -12.32 38.18 -14.36
C ARG A 109 -12.98 38.94 -13.20
N PRO A 110 -14.31 39.11 -13.19
CA PRO A 110 -14.99 39.72 -12.05
C PRO A 110 -14.63 38.95 -10.77
N PRO A 111 -14.41 39.64 -9.63
CA PRO A 111 -14.21 38.96 -8.37
C PRO A 111 -15.44 38.11 -8.03
N PRO A 112 -15.25 36.92 -7.43
CA PRO A 112 -16.35 36.02 -7.12
C PRO A 112 -17.38 36.74 -6.23
N ALA A 113 -18.66 36.58 -6.56
CA ALA A 113 -19.76 37.26 -5.85
C ALA A 113 -20.08 36.58 -4.51
N SER A 114 -19.59 35.35 -4.28
CA SER A 114 -19.81 34.58 -3.06
C SER A 114 -18.61 33.70 -2.71
N THR A 115 -18.60 33.19 -1.48
CA THR A 115 -17.61 32.19 -1.04
C THR A 115 -17.73 30.90 -1.86
N ASP A 116 -18.95 30.46 -2.18
CA ASP A 116 -19.20 29.24 -2.96
C ASP A 116 -18.65 29.38 -4.39
N GLU A 117 -18.88 30.54 -5.02
CA GLU A 117 -18.34 30.81 -6.36
C GLU A 117 -16.81 30.86 -6.36
N ARG A 118 -16.20 31.41 -5.31
CA ARG A 118 -14.74 31.40 -5.14
C ARG A 118 -14.20 29.97 -5.04
N LEU A 119 -14.81 29.13 -4.21
CA LEU A 119 -14.40 27.73 -4.04
C LEU A 119 -14.55 26.95 -5.35
N ALA A 120 -15.63 27.19 -6.10
CA ALA A 120 -15.84 26.58 -7.41
C ALA A 120 -14.72 26.96 -8.40
N GLN A 121 -14.30 28.22 -8.43
CA GLN A 121 -13.18 28.70 -9.28
C GLN A 121 -11.83 28.11 -8.84
N GLU A 122 -11.59 27.96 -7.54
CA GLU A 122 -10.38 27.34 -7.00
C GLU A 122 -10.29 25.85 -7.40
N VAL A 123 -11.42 25.12 -7.27
CA VAL A 123 -11.53 23.71 -7.67
C VAL A 123 -11.33 23.53 -9.17
N GLU A 124 -11.94 24.38 -10.00
CA GLU A 124 -11.74 24.37 -11.46
C GLU A 124 -10.27 24.58 -11.82
N THR A 125 -9.62 25.58 -11.21
CA THR A 125 -8.20 25.86 -11.43
C THR A 125 -7.33 24.66 -11.04
N LEU A 126 -7.63 24.03 -9.90
CA LEU A 126 -6.91 22.86 -9.41
C LEU A 126 -7.08 21.65 -10.34
N LEU A 127 -8.29 21.40 -10.86
CA LEU A 127 -8.58 20.34 -11.80
C LEU A 127 -7.83 20.52 -13.11
N GLN A 128 -7.87 21.73 -13.69
CA GLN A 128 -7.15 22.05 -14.93
C GLN A 128 -5.64 21.90 -14.76
N ALA A 129 -5.08 22.46 -13.69
CA ALA A 129 -3.65 22.33 -13.39
C ALA A 129 -3.24 20.86 -13.20
N SER A 130 -4.11 20.04 -12.61
CA SER A 130 -3.87 18.62 -12.44
C SER A 130 -3.94 17.85 -13.76
N ALA A 131 -4.90 18.15 -14.64
CA ALA A 131 -4.98 17.58 -15.99
C ALA A 131 -3.71 17.89 -16.81
N VAL A 132 -3.20 19.13 -16.75
CA VAL A 132 -1.94 19.51 -17.42
C VAL A 132 -0.76 18.71 -16.86
N ARG A 133 -0.64 18.60 -15.54
CA ARG A 133 0.44 17.82 -14.90
C ARG A 133 0.36 16.33 -15.26
N LEU A 134 -0.83 15.74 -15.24
CA LEU A 134 -1.04 14.34 -15.63
C LEU A 134 -0.69 14.11 -17.09
N ALA A 135 -1.10 15.00 -18.00
CA ALA A 135 -0.76 14.91 -19.42
C ALA A 135 0.76 14.98 -19.67
N ARG A 136 1.47 15.88 -18.96
CA ARG A 136 2.94 15.94 -19.03
C ARG A 136 3.57 14.63 -18.56
N ARG A 137 3.09 14.06 -17.46
CA ARG A 137 3.59 12.77 -16.95
C ARG A 137 3.32 11.61 -17.89
N VAL A 138 2.19 11.61 -18.59
CA VAL A 138 1.91 10.64 -19.66
C VAL A 138 2.95 10.77 -20.77
N GLY A 139 3.31 11.99 -21.17
CA GLY A 139 4.42 12.24 -22.10
C GLY A 139 5.76 11.71 -21.60
N ASP A 140 6.12 12.03 -20.35
CA ASP A 140 7.37 11.56 -19.71
C ASP A 140 7.46 10.02 -19.67
N LEU A 141 6.34 9.32 -19.45
CA LEU A 141 6.27 7.85 -19.50
C LEU A 141 6.53 7.34 -20.93
N GLY A 142 5.87 7.95 -21.91
CA GLY A 142 6.06 7.59 -23.32
C GLY A 142 7.51 7.75 -23.79
N GLU A 143 8.21 8.79 -23.33
CA GLU A 143 9.63 8.98 -23.61
C GLU A 143 10.52 7.96 -22.89
N ARG A 144 10.27 7.70 -21.60
CA ARG A 144 11.07 6.75 -20.81
C ARG A 144 10.95 5.31 -21.29
N VAL A 145 9.75 4.87 -21.65
CA VAL A 145 9.49 3.52 -22.17
C VAL A 145 10.12 3.30 -23.55
N ARG A 146 10.54 4.36 -24.26
CA ARG A 146 11.27 4.25 -25.52
C ARG A 146 12.78 4.24 -25.35
N ARG A 147 13.31 4.40 -24.12
CA ARG A 147 14.75 4.42 -23.86
C ARG A 147 15.33 3.01 -23.98
N PRO A 148 16.40 2.80 -24.77
CA PRO A 148 16.99 1.47 -24.97
C PRO A 148 17.34 0.77 -23.67
N GLU A 149 17.87 1.49 -22.68
CA GLU A 149 18.31 0.93 -21.39
C GLU A 149 17.15 0.37 -20.58
N VAL A 150 15.95 0.94 -20.73
CA VAL A 150 14.73 0.50 -20.05
C VAL A 150 14.10 -0.67 -20.81
N VAL A 151 14.11 -0.63 -22.14
CA VAL A 151 13.50 -1.68 -22.98
C VAL A 151 14.35 -2.94 -23.03
N SER A 152 15.67 -2.82 -22.85
CA SER A 152 16.57 -3.98 -22.84
C SER A 152 16.48 -4.83 -21.59
N ASP A 153 16.01 -4.27 -20.48
CA ASP A 153 15.88 -4.95 -19.19
C ASP A 153 14.41 -5.05 -18.76
N ARG A 154 13.90 -6.28 -18.66
CA ARG A 154 12.53 -6.56 -18.22
C ARG A 154 12.24 -6.00 -16.83
N TRP A 155 13.17 -6.16 -15.88
CA TRP A 155 13.00 -5.65 -14.52
C TRP A 155 12.99 -4.12 -14.49
N GLY A 156 13.84 -3.49 -15.30
CA GLY A 156 13.85 -2.04 -15.54
C GLY A 156 12.50 -1.52 -16.05
N LEU A 157 11.98 -2.10 -17.15
CA LEU A 157 10.69 -1.68 -17.73
C LEU A 157 9.52 -1.84 -16.74
N MET A 158 9.48 -2.95 -16.01
CA MET A 158 8.44 -3.18 -15.00
C MET A 158 8.57 -2.26 -13.78
N THR A 159 9.80 -1.92 -13.38
CA THR A 159 10.05 -0.97 -12.30
C THR A 159 9.57 0.43 -12.68
N GLU A 160 9.86 0.88 -13.90
CA GLU A 160 9.33 2.15 -14.41
C GLU A 160 7.80 2.11 -14.44
N LEU A 161 7.19 1.08 -15.03
CA LEU A 161 5.74 0.97 -15.12
C LEU A 161 5.06 0.99 -13.75
N GLN A 162 5.56 0.22 -12.78
CA GLN A 162 5.02 0.20 -11.43
C GLN A 162 5.17 1.57 -10.74
N THR A 163 6.34 2.20 -10.88
CA THR A 163 6.60 3.54 -10.32
C THR A 163 5.63 4.57 -10.87
N PHE A 164 5.42 4.59 -12.18
CA PHE A 164 4.45 5.48 -12.81
C PHE A 164 3.02 5.22 -12.36
N ARG A 165 2.62 3.95 -12.24
CA ARG A 165 1.26 3.61 -11.78
C ARG A 165 1.02 4.08 -10.34
N LEU A 166 2.00 3.94 -9.46
CA LEU A 166 1.94 4.44 -8.09
C LEU A 166 1.88 5.98 -8.08
N ASP A 167 2.70 6.68 -8.87
CA ASP A 167 2.68 8.15 -8.99
C ASP A 167 1.33 8.64 -9.53
N PHE A 168 0.81 8.06 -10.60
CA PHE A 168 -0.51 8.41 -11.14
C PHE A 168 -1.62 8.17 -10.14
N ARG A 169 -1.64 7.01 -9.47
CA ARG A 169 -2.65 6.70 -8.45
C ARG A 169 -2.60 7.73 -7.31
N SER A 170 -1.41 8.07 -6.83
CA SER A 170 -1.23 9.09 -5.79
C SER A 170 -1.77 10.44 -6.24
N ARG A 171 -1.39 10.92 -7.42
CA ARG A 171 -1.81 12.23 -7.94
C ARG A 171 -3.31 12.31 -8.19
N ILE A 172 -3.92 11.25 -8.70
CA ILE A 172 -5.37 11.19 -8.91
C ILE A 172 -6.08 11.19 -7.54
N GLY A 173 -5.57 10.45 -6.56
CA GLY A 173 -6.07 10.50 -5.19
C GLY A 173 -5.93 11.88 -4.55
N ASP A 174 -4.82 12.57 -4.78
CA ASP A 174 -4.59 13.95 -4.32
C ASP A 174 -5.59 14.93 -4.96
N LEU A 175 -5.86 14.77 -6.25
CA LEU A 175 -6.88 15.56 -6.96
C LEU A 175 -8.25 15.40 -6.30
N VAL A 176 -8.69 14.16 -6.05
CA VAL A 176 -10.00 13.90 -5.42
C VAL A 176 -10.02 14.48 -3.99
N TYR A 177 -8.98 14.22 -3.20
CA TYR A 177 -8.90 14.70 -1.83
C TYR A 177 -8.91 16.24 -1.75
N LEU A 178 -8.06 16.91 -2.52
CA LEU A 178 -7.92 18.37 -2.44
C LEU A 178 -9.16 19.10 -2.95
N THR A 179 -9.86 18.55 -3.94
CA THR A 179 -11.12 19.14 -4.43
C THR A 179 -12.28 18.90 -3.47
N ALA A 180 -12.35 17.74 -2.81
CA ALA A 180 -13.35 17.48 -1.77
C ALA A 180 -13.09 18.34 -0.52
N ALA A 181 -11.82 18.46 -0.10
CA ALA A 181 -11.40 19.24 1.07
C ALA A 181 -11.61 20.76 0.91
N ALA A 182 -11.88 21.25 -0.31
CA ALA A 182 -12.26 22.63 -0.54
C ALA A 182 -13.66 22.96 0.03
N PHE A 183 -14.53 21.95 0.17
CA PHE A 183 -15.93 22.13 0.58
C PHE A 183 -16.20 21.71 2.02
N GLU A 184 -15.50 20.70 2.53
CA GLU A 184 -15.71 20.17 3.88
C GLU A 184 -14.41 19.60 4.48
N ASP A 185 -14.30 19.58 5.81
CA ASP A 185 -13.23 18.85 6.50
C ASP A 185 -13.45 17.33 6.34
N VAL A 186 -12.65 16.74 5.45
CA VAL A 186 -12.74 15.32 5.06
C VAL A 186 -11.39 14.64 5.21
N ARG A 187 -11.41 13.34 5.52
CA ARG A 187 -10.20 12.53 5.55
C ARG A 187 -10.04 11.77 4.24
N ARG A 188 -8.79 11.48 3.86
CA ARG A 188 -8.48 10.70 2.66
C ARG A 188 -9.15 9.34 2.63
N GLU A 189 -9.24 8.67 3.77
CA GLU A 189 -9.88 7.37 3.94
C GLU A 189 -11.38 7.38 3.60
N ASP A 190 -12.02 8.55 3.73
CA ASP A 190 -13.45 8.69 3.50
C ASP A 190 -13.79 9.09 2.06
N VAL A 191 -12.87 9.78 1.35
CA VAL A 191 -13.18 10.39 0.04
C VAL A 191 -12.36 9.85 -1.12
N VAL A 192 -11.16 9.30 -0.90
CA VAL A 192 -10.31 8.83 -2.00
C VAL A 192 -10.69 7.39 -2.39
N PRO A 193 -11.13 7.14 -3.64
CA PRO A 193 -11.49 5.79 -4.09
C PRO A 193 -10.34 4.80 -3.86
N GLY A 194 -10.66 3.63 -3.30
CA GLY A 194 -9.70 2.56 -3.08
C GLY A 194 -8.59 2.84 -2.06
N HIS A 195 -8.62 3.95 -1.30
CA HIS A 195 -7.62 4.26 -0.28
C HIS A 195 -7.55 3.17 0.80
N THR A 196 -8.69 2.75 1.33
CA THR A 196 -8.78 1.69 2.35
C THR A 196 -8.18 0.36 1.86
N HIS A 197 -8.40 0.01 0.59
CA HIS A 197 -7.77 -1.18 0.00
C HIS A 197 -6.24 -1.05 -0.05
N GLN A 198 -5.73 0.13 -0.38
CA GLN A 198 -4.29 0.40 -0.42
C GLN A 198 -3.66 0.33 0.98
N VAL A 199 -4.30 0.94 1.98
CA VAL A 199 -3.87 0.88 3.39
C VAL A 199 -3.85 -0.58 3.88
N ASN A 200 -4.93 -1.32 3.64
CA ASN A 200 -5.02 -2.73 4.07
C ASN A 200 -3.96 -3.61 3.39
N ALA A 201 -3.67 -3.38 2.10
CA ALA A 201 -2.64 -4.11 1.41
C ALA A 201 -1.24 -3.78 1.95
N ALA A 202 -0.98 -2.52 2.31
CA ALA A 202 0.27 -2.10 2.94
C ALA A 202 0.44 -2.66 4.36
N VAL A 203 -0.63 -2.71 5.16
CA VAL A 203 -0.61 -3.39 6.48
C VAL A 203 -0.27 -4.87 6.30
N ALA A 204 -0.91 -5.55 5.34
CA ALA A 204 -0.66 -6.95 5.05
C ALA A 204 0.79 -7.19 4.59
N LEU A 205 1.33 -6.34 3.70
CA LEU A 205 2.71 -6.42 3.24
C LEU A 205 3.70 -6.17 4.37
N ARG A 206 3.48 -5.16 5.22
CA ARG A 206 4.32 -4.89 6.40
C ARG A 206 4.41 -6.14 7.28
N GLY A 207 3.26 -6.75 7.58
CA GLY A 207 3.22 -7.95 8.41
C GLY A 207 3.93 -9.14 7.77
N ALA A 208 3.68 -9.43 6.49
CA ALA A 208 4.32 -10.52 5.76
C ALA A 208 5.84 -10.36 5.67
N THR A 209 6.31 -9.14 5.44
CA THR A 209 7.73 -8.77 5.40
C THR A 209 8.42 -9.01 6.74
N MET A 210 7.76 -8.64 7.85
CA MET A 210 8.32 -8.85 9.19
C MET A 210 8.28 -10.32 9.65
N ASP A 211 7.26 -11.08 9.24
CA ASP A 211 7.22 -12.52 9.43
C ASP A 211 8.32 -13.23 8.65
N LEU A 212 8.55 -12.85 7.39
CA LEU A 212 9.66 -13.38 6.60
C LEU A 212 10.99 -13.04 7.26
N ARG A 213 11.23 -11.78 7.65
CA ARG A 213 12.45 -11.35 8.33
C ARG A 213 12.73 -12.20 9.57
N ARG A 214 11.75 -12.37 10.46
CA ARG A 214 11.87 -13.23 11.66
C ARG A 214 12.21 -14.67 11.29
N SER A 215 11.52 -15.21 10.28
CA SER A 215 11.71 -16.58 9.79
C SER A 215 13.14 -16.82 9.27
N LEU A 216 13.68 -15.86 8.51
CA LEU A 216 15.04 -15.89 7.99
C LEU A 216 16.08 -15.72 9.10
N GLN A 217 15.88 -14.78 10.04
CA GLN A 217 16.77 -14.57 11.19
C GLN A 217 16.91 -15.82 12.05
N GLY A 218 15.79 -16.46 12.43
CA GLY A 218 15.83 -17.71 13.21
C GLY A 218 16.51 -18.87 12.46
N ARG A 219 16.58 -18.84 11.12
CA ARG A 219 17.37 -19.80 10.33
C ARG A 219 18.85 -19.46 10.33
N LEU A 220 19.22 -18.18 10.27
CA LEU A 220 20.62 -17.75 10.38
C LEU A 220 21.20 -18.04 11.78
N GLU A 221 20.42 -17.87 12.84
CA GLU A 221 20.82 -18.25 14.20
C GLU A 221 21.08 -19.76 14.33
N ARG A 222 20.32 -20.59 13.59
CA ARG A 222 20.58 -22.03 13.49
C ARG A 222 21.81 -22.32 12.64
N ALA A 223 22.01 -21.59 11.54
CA ALA A 223 23.18 -21.73 10.68
C ALA A 223 24.49 -21.43 11.43
N ALA A 224 24.51 -20.41 12.28
CA ALA A 224 25.66 -20.06 13.11
C ALA A 224 26.11 -21.18 14.07
N LYS A 225 25.24 -22.15 14.36
CA LYS A 225 25.51 -23.29 15.25
C LYS A 225 25.63 -24.62 14.50
N ALA A 226 25.38 -24.62 13.19
CA ALA A 226 25.34 -25.84 12.39
C ALA A 226 26.73 -26.17 11.82
N PRO A 227 27.06 -27.46 11.68
CA PRO A 227 28.28 -27.86 10.99
C PRO A 227 28.16 -27.61 9.47
N PRO A 228 29.28 -27.49 8.73
CA PRO A 228 29.29 -27.19 7.29
C PRO A 228 28.40 -28.09 6.41
N GLU A 229 28.24 -29.35 6.79
CA GLU A 229 27.40 -30.36 6.13
C GLU A 229 25.89 -30.05 6.29
N GLY A 230 25.51 -29.35 7.37
CA GLY A 230 24.12 -28.98 7.66
C GLY A 230 23.66 -27.71 6.96
N LEU A 231 24.58 -26.87 6.52
CA LEU A 231 24.28 -25.57 5.91
C LEU A 231 23.51 -25.68 4.57
N PRO A 232 23.80 -26.62 3.65
CA PRO A 232 22.99 -26.80 2.44
C PRO A 232 21.51 -27.12 2.72
N ALA A 233 21.21 -27.83 3.82
CA ALA A 233 19.82 -28.07 4.22
C ALA A 233 19.13 -26.78 4.70
N LEU A 234 19.85 -25.92 5.43
CA LEU A 234 19.34 -24.61 5.83
C LEU A 234 19.16 -23.67 4.64
N ALA A 235 20.04 -23.73 3.63
CA ALA A 235 19.89 -22.99 2.37
C ALA A 235 18.57 -23.31 1.66
N ARG A 236 18.21 -24.60 1.58
CA ARG A 236 16.91 -25.06 1.03
C ARG A 236 15.73 -24.54 1.84
N GLN A 237 15.78 -24.62 3.17
CA GLN A 237 14.72 -24.07 4.03
C GLN A 237 14.55 -22.55 3.91
N LEU A 238 15.63 -21.81 3.64
CA LEU A 238 15.59 -20.39 3.35
C LEU A 238 14.92 -20.15 1.98
N GLU A 239 15.28 -20.92 0.95
CA GLU A 239 14.65 -20.86 -0.38
C GLU A 239 13.16 -21.15 -0.33
N ASP A 240 12.74 -22.17 0.42
CA ASP A 240 11.33 -22.51 0.65
C ASP A 240 10.56 -21.36 1.31
N SER A 241 11.19 -20.66 2.26
CA SER A 241 10.57 -19.52 2.95
C SER A 241 10.34 -18.34 2.00
N LEU A 242 11.30 -18.08 1.11
CA LEU A 242 11.16 -17.06 0.07
C LEU A 242 10.11 -17.47 -0.97
N GLY A 243 10.05 -18.76 -1.35
CA GLY A 243 9.01 -19.29 -2.23
C GLY A 243 7.62 -19.11 -1.65
N ALA A 244 7.42 -19.48 -0.37
CA ALA A 244 6.17 -19.28 0.33
C ALA A 244 5.77 -17.81 0.37
N PHE A 245 6.70 -16.91 0.71
CA PHE A 245 6.45 -15.47 0.70
C PHE A 245 6.04 -14.95 -0.69
N SER A 246 6.74 -15.36 -1.76
CA SER A 246 6.41 -14.95 -3.13
C SER A 246 4.98 -15.33 -3.54
N THR A 247 4.43 -16.42 -3.00
CA THR A 247 3.04 -16.84 -3.30
C THR A 247 1.96 -16.14 -2.47
N MET A 248 2.33 -15.37 -1.44
CA MET A 248 1.35 -14.68 -0.60
C MET A 248 0.67 -13.52 -1.35
N PRO A 249 -0.66 -13.30 -1.19
CA PRO A 249 -1.32 -12.14 -1.78
C PRO A 249 -0.69 -10.79 -1.40
N ALA A 250 -0.12 -10.69 -0.19
CA ALA A 250 0.55 -9.49 0.27
C ALA A 250 1.80 -9.13 -0.55
N SER A 251 2.55 -10.14 -1.02
CA SER A 251 3.79 -9.95 -1.79
C SER A 251 3.53 -9.30 -3.15
N LEU A 252 2.30 -9.38 -3.67
CA LEU A 252 1.92 -8.75 -4.94
C LEU A 252 2.15 -7.24 -4.94
N THR A 253 2.05 -6.61 -3.76
CA THR A 253 2.26 -5.16 -3.58
C THR A 253 3.71 -4.74 -3.37
N LEU A 254 4.63 -5.71 -3.25
CA LEU A 254 6.05 -5.43 -3.16
C LEU A 254 6.53 -4.70 -4.43
N ARG A 255 7.52 -3.82 -4.30
CA ARG A 255 8.08 -3.14 -5.48
C ARG A 255 8.82 -4.13 -6.36
N THR A 256 8.78 -3.93 -7.68
CA THR A 256 9.37 -4.81 -8.68
C THR A 256 10.86 -5.06 -8.41
N ARG A 257 11.62 -4.00 -8.08
CA ARG A 257 13.03 -4.11 -7.68
C ARG A 257 13.25 -5.00 -6.44
N ASP A 258 12.37 -4.89 -5.44
CA ASP A 258 12.50 -5.69 -4.23
C ASP A 258 12.09 -7.16 -4.50
N LYS A 259 11.14 -7.40 -5.41
CA LYS A 259 10.81 -8.75 -5.91
C LYS A 259 11.96 -9.38 -6.68
N GLN A 260 12.61 -8.62 -7.56
CA GLN A 260 13.81 -9.06 -8.26
C GLN A 260 14.85 -9.59 -7.27
N ARG A 261 15.09 -8.84 -6.19
CA ARG A 261 16.03 -9.24 -5.15
C ARG A 261 15.65 -10.56 -4.46
N VAL A 262 14.35 -10.79 -4.25
CA VAL A 262 13.85 -12.07 -3.72
C VAL A 262 14.12 -13.21 -4.71
N VAL A 263 13.86 -13.01 -6.00
CA VAL A 263 14.10 -14.02 -7.06
C VAL A 263 15.59 -14.34 -7.18
N GLU A 264 16.45 -13.33 -7.21
CA GLU A 264 17.91 -13.49 -7.25
C GLU A 264 18.41 -14.31 -6.05
N LEU A 265 18.00 -13.94 -4.83
CA LEU A 265 18.41 -14.66 -3.63
C LEU A 265 17.90 -16.10 -3.62
N ARG A 266 16.68 -16.35 -4.11
CA ARG A 266 16.17 -17.72 -4.25
C ARG A 266 17.05 -18.57 -5.15
N ALA A 267 17.50 -18.03 -6.29
CA ALA A 267 18.41 -18.73 -7.18
C ALA A 267 19.75 -19.03 -6.49
N GLN A 268 20.32 -18.05 -5.79
CA GLN A 268 21.58 -18.21 -5.05
C GLN A 268 21.46 -19.25 -3.92
N LEU A 269 20.35 -19.25 -3.18
CA LEU A 269 20.09 -20.23 -2.12
C LEU A 269 19.85 -21.64 -2.67
N ARG A 270 19.22 -21.76 -3.83
CA ARG A 270 19.05 -23.04 -4.53
C ARG A 270 20.41 -23.64 -4.92
N GLU A 271 21.29 -22.81 -5.47
CA GLU A 271 22.66 -23.22 -5.80
C GLU A 271 23.46 -23.59 -4.54
N ALA A 272 23.38 -22.77 -3.48
CA ALA A 272 24.02 -23.09 -2.21
C ALA A 272 23.50 -24.41 -1.62
N GLY A 273 22.19 -24.66 -1.73
CA GLY A 273 21.54 -25.88 -1.27
C GLY A 273 21.89 -27.15 -2.06
N SER A 274 22.41 -27.01 -3.28
CA SER A 274 22.89 -28.15 -4.09
C SER A 274 24.36 -28.50 -3.84
N ARG A 275 25.11 -27.66 -3.12
CA ARG A 275 26.51 -27.94 -2.77
C ARG A 275 26.59 -28.97 -1.64
N PRO A 276 27.63 -29.81 -1.59
CA PRO A 276 27.81 -30.80 -0.53
C PRO A 276 28.19 -30.17 0.82
N LEU A 277 28.89 -29.03 0.78
CA LEU A 277 29.38 -28.29 1.93
C LEU A 277 29.27 -26.79 1.65
N LEU A 278 29.08 -25.99 2.69
CA LEU A 278 29.17 -24.53 2.62
C LEU A 278 30.08 -24.01 3.74
N GLU A 279 30.68 -22.85 3.50
CA GLU A 279 31.37 -22.10 4.54
C GLU A 279 30.37 -21.50 5.53
N ALA A 280 30.79 -21.33 6.79
CA ALA A 280 29.94 -20.82 7.86
C ALA A 280 29.31 -19.44 7.53
N GLU A 281 30.07 -18.57 6.86
CA GLU A 281 29.65 -17.21 6.50
C GLU A 281 28.84 -17.13 5.20
N ALA A 282 28.72 -18.22 4.44
CA ALA A 282 28.06 -18.18 3.13
C ALA A 282 26.58 -17.79 3.23
N LEU A 283 25.83 -18.37 4.17
CA LEU A 283 24.40 -18.06 4.34
C LEU A 283 24.16 -16.65 4.92
N PRO A 284 24.87 -16.19 5.96
CA PRO A 284 24.80 -14.81 6.41
C PRO A 284 25.06 -13.79 5.29
N GLN A 285 26.12 -13.98 4.49
CA GLN A 285 26.47 -13.06 3.40
C GLN A 285 25.37 -12.95 2.34
N LEU A 286 24.71 -14.06 2.01
CA LEU A 286 23.61 -14.07 1.04
C LEU A 286 22.33 -13.41 1.60
N VAL A 287 21.96 -13.69 2.85
CA VAL A 287 20.63 -13.35 3.39
C VAL A 287 20.59 -11.96 4.04
N GLN A 288 21.69 -11.47 4.63
CA GLN A 288 21.72 -10.18 5.33
C GLN A 288 21.25 -8.98 4.48
N PRO A 289 21.64 -8.84 3.21
CA PRO A 289 21.12 -7.77 2.35
C PRO A 289 19.60 -7.80 2.20
N LEU A 290 19.00 -8.99 2.16
CA LEU A 290 17.54 -9.12 2.10
C LEU A 290 16.90 -8.70 3.43
N LEU A 291 17.48 -9.07 4.58
CA LEU A 291 16.96 -8.66 5.88
C LEU A 291 16.90 -7.13 6.01
N ALA A 292 17.95 -6.43 5.58
CA ALA A 292 17.99 -4.97 5.55
C ALA A 292 16.94 -4.38 4.59
N MET A 293 16.75 -5.00 3.42
CA MET A 293 15.69 -4.58 2.49
C MET A 293 14.30 -4.73 3.10
N LEU A 294 13.98 -5.87 3.75
CA LEU A 294 12.67 -6.12 4.35
C LEU A 294 12.35 -5.07 5.43
N GLU A 295 13.33 -4.71 6.26
CA GLU A 295 13.18 -3.66 7.27
C GLU A 295 12.90 -2.29 6.65
N ARG A 296 13.68 -1.91 5.62
CA ARG A 296 13.44 -0.69 4.85
C ARG A 296 12.06 -0.66 4.21
N VAL A 297 11.58 -1.78 3.63
CA VAL A 297 10.22 -1.85 3.07
C VAL A 297 9.16 -1.60 4.14
N ALA A 298 9.28 -2.22 5.32
CA ALA A 298 8.34 -2.03 6.41
C ALA A 298 8.33 -0.57 6.93
N GLU A 299 9.51 0.05 7.01
CA GLU A 299 9.66 1.45 7.41
C GLU A 299 9.07 2.41 6.37
N GLU A 300 9.40 2.22 5.08
CA GLU A 300 8.87 3.03 3.98
C GLU A 300 7.33 3.00 3.94
N LEU A 301 6.71 1.82 4.07
CA LEU A 301 5.25 1.69 4.14
C LEU A 301 4.67 2.44 5.34
N THR A 302 5.35 2.37 6.49
CA THR A 302 4.91 3.00 7.73
C THR A 302 4.92 4.52 7.60
N THR A 303 6.02 5.07 7.10
CA THR A 303 6.22 6.53 6.97
C THR A 303 5.39 7.13 5.83
N GLN A 304 5.30 6.45 4.68
CA GLN A 304 4.66 7.04 3.50
C GLN A 304 3.13 6.89 3.47
N LEU A 305 2.59 5.83 4.09
CA LEU A 305 1.17 5.48 3.93
C LEU A 305 0.46 5.18 5.25
N LEU A 306 1.10 4.44 6.17
CA LEU A 306 0.40 3.91 7.35
C LEU A 306 0.42 4.84 8.57
N THR A 307 1.05 6.01 8.51
CA THR A 307 1.19 6.90 9.68
C THR A 307 -0.16 7.29 10.29
N ALA A 308 -1.10 7.78 9.47
CA ALA A 308 -2.44 8.16 9.95
C ALA A 308 -3.24 6.94 10.44
N HIS A 309 -3.23 5.86 9.67
CA HIS A 309 -3.85 4.59 10.02
C HIS A 309 -3.38 4.07 11.38
N ASP A 310 -2.06 3.97 11.57
CA ASP A 310 -1.48 3.39 12.77
C ASP A 310 -1.74 4.25 14.00
N ARG A 311 -1.74 5.59 13.86
CA ARG A 311 -2.16 6.50 14.95
C ARG A 311 -3.63 6.29 15.31
N GLY A 312 -4.49 6.09 14.32
CA GLY A 312 -5.91 5.77 14.53
C GLY A 312 -6.12 4.43 15.24
N VAL A 313 -5.38 3.39 14.82
CA VAL A 313 -5.42 2.07 15.49
C VAL A 313 -4.89 2.17 16.91
N TRP A 314 -3.79 2.88 17.13
CA TRP A 314 -3.21 3.10 18.45
C TRP A 314 -4.17 3.80 19.41
N ALA A 315 -4.75 4.93 18.99
CA ALA A 315 -5.73 5.67 19.78
C ALA A 315 -6.95 4.81 20.11
N SER A 316 -7.43 4.03 19.14
CA SER A 316 -8.51 3.11 19.39
C SER A 316 -8.14 1.98 20.35
N CYS A 317 -6.94 1.42 20.27
CA CYS A 317 -6.50 0.39 21.21
C CYS A 317 -6.49 0.97 22.62
N GLY A 318 -5.92 2.17 22.80
CA GLY A 318 -5.94 2.88 24.08
C GLY A 318 -7.35 3.02 24.65
N ALA A 319 -8.32 3.51 23.86
CA ALA A 319 -9.71 3.63 24.29
C ALA A 319 -10.33 2.28 24.70
N ARG A 320 -9.98 1.17 24.03
CA ARG A 320 -10.45 -0.17 24.40
C ARG A 320 -9.81 -0.67 25.68
N LEU A 321 -8.52 -0.41 25.92
CA LEU A 321 -7.86 -0.79 27.18
C LEU A 321 -8.44 -0.05 28.39
N GLU A 322 -8.89 1.20 28.21
CA GLU A 322 -9.65 1.91 29.24
C GLU A 322 -11.02 1.26 29.50
N GLN A 323 -11.71 0.80 28.45
CA GLN A 323 -12.95 0.03 28.62
C GLN A 323 -12.72 -1.31 29.35
N VAL A 324 -11.61 -2.02 29.08
CA VAL A 324 -11.25 -3.23 29.83
C VAL A 324 -11.09 -2.91 31.32
N SER A 325 -10.37 -1.83 31.64
CA SER A 325 -10.17 -1.40 33.03
C SER A 325 -11.49 -1.08 33.74
N MET A 326 -12.41 -0.42 33.03
CA MET A 326 -13.75 -0.15 33.54
C MET A 326 -14.52 -1.45 33.82
N HIS A 327 -14.51 -2.42 32.90
CA HIS A 327 -15.18 -3.71 33.14
C HIS A 327 -14.57 -4.47 34.32
N LEU A 328 -13.24 -4.46 34.47
CA LEU A 328 -12.57 -5.09 35.61
C LEU A 328 -12.91 -4.40 36.93
N ALA A 329 -12.98 -3.06 36.95
CA ALA A 329 -13.37 -2.29 38.14
C ALA A 329 -14.83 -2.57 38.55
N LEU A 330 -15.71 -2.83 37.58
CA LEU A 330 -17.11 -3.16 37.79
C LEU A 330 -17.37 -4.66 38.04
N GLY A 331 -16.35 -5.52 38.02
CA GLY A 331 -16.50 -6.98 38.11
C GLY A 331 -17.32 -7.57 36.96
N SER A 332 -17.34 -6.92 35.80
CA SER A 332 -18.15 -7.29 34.65
C SER A 332 -17.45 -8.33 33.78
N PRO A 333 -18.17 -9.35 33.28
CA PRO A 333 -17.59 -10.36 32.38
C PRO A 333 -17.20 -9.79 30.99
N GLY A 334 -17.53 -8.53 30.70
CA GLY A 334 -17.17 -7.88 29.44
C GLY A 334 -15.68 -7.61 29.25
N ALA A 335 -14.87 -7.67 30.31
CA ALA A 335 -13.44 -7.34 30.27
C ALA A 335 -12.66 -8.18 29.26
N GLU A 336 -12.88 -9.50 29.27
CA GLU A 336 -12.20 -10.42 28.36
C GLU A 336 -12.54 -10.12 26.91
N ARG A 337 -13.83 -10.01 26.57
CA ARG A 337 -14.29 -9.69 25.21
C ARG A 337 -13.65 -8.41 24.69
N VAL A 338 -13.66 -7.34 25.49
CA VAL A 338 -13.10 -6.05 25.07
C VAL A 338 -11.57 -6.12 24.92
N LEU A 339 -10.89 -6.91 25.74
CA LEU A 339 -9.44 -7.14 25.61
C LEU A 339 -9.11 -7.90 24.33
N VAL A 340 -9.90 -8.92 23.99
CA VAL A 340 -9.75 -9.66 22.72
C VAL A 340 -9.98 -8.74 21.53
N GLU A 341 -11.04 -7.91 21.55
CA GLU A 341 -11.28 -6.90 20.50
C GLU A 341 -10.09 -5.92 20.36
N ALA A 342 -9.48 -5.52 21.48
CA ALA A 342 -8.29 -4.67 21.46
C ALA A 342 -7.08 -5.38 20.83
N LEU A 343 -6.86 -6.66 21.15
CA LEU A 343 -5.77 -7.46 20.60
C LEU A 343 -5.94 -7.71 19.10
N GLU A 344 -7.16 -8.02 18.65
CA GLU A 344 -7.49 -8.17 17.23
C GLU A 344 -7.22 -6.87 16.48
N ARG A 345 -7.64 -5.72 17.04
CA ARG A 345 -7.43 -4.41 16.42
C ARG A 345 -5.95 -4.03 16.38
N ALA A 346 -5.21 -4.31 17.45
CA ALA A 346 -3.76 -4.13 17.50
C ALA A 346 -2.99 -5.02 16.51
N GLY A 347 -3.60 -6.09 16.00
CA GLY A 347 -3.06 -6.87 14.89
C GLY A 347 -2.75 -6.04 13.65
N ALA A 348 -3.44 -4.91 13.44
CA ALA A 348 -3.16 -3.99 12.32
C ALA A 348 -1.84 -3.20 12.51
N LEU A 349 -1.30 -3.13 13.73
CA LEU A 349 0.01 -2.53 14.04
C LEU A 349 1.17 -3.54 13.91
N TYR A 350 0.89 -4.79 13.53
CA TYR A 350 1.91 -5.81 13.40
C TYR A 350 3.03 -5.40 12.42
N GLY A 351 4.27 -5.64 12.82
CA GLY A 351 5.47 -5.22 12.12
C GLY A 351 6.01 -3.84 12.49
N ARG A 352 5.37 -3.11 13.42
CA ARG A 352 5.87 -1.82 13.96
C ARG A 352 7.03 -2.00 14.94
N SER A 353 7.02 -3.07 15.73
CA SER A 353 8.03 -3.32 16.76
C SER A 353 8.12 -4.81 17.05
N ALA A 354 9.34 -5.35 17.04
CA ALA A 354 9.57 -6.77 17.32
C ALA A 354 9.07 -7.21 18.71
N ALA A 355 9.15 -6.31 19.71
CA ALA A 355 8.65 -6.56 21.06
C ALA A 355 7.11 -6.63 21.07
N PHE A 356 6.45 -5.69 20.39
CA PHE A 356 4.99 -5.68 20.27
C PHE A 356 4.48 -6.90 19.49
N ASP A 357 5.16 -7.27 18.41
CA ASP A 357 4.81 -8.44 17.60
C ASP A 357 4.94 -9.75 18.40
N THR A 358 5.94 -9.83 19.29
CA THR A 358 6.11 -10.99 20.18
C THR A 358 4.97 -11.10 21.16
N PHE A 359 4.56 -9.97 21.75
CA PHE A 359 3.37 -9.90 22.59
C PHE A 359 2.11 -10.35 21.83
N LEU A 360 1.82 -9.78 20.65
CA LEU A 360 0.65 -10.15 19.86
C LEU A 360 0.62 -11.64 19.49
N ARG A 361 1.76 -12.24 19.16
CA ARG A 361 1.83 -13.68 18.83
C ARG A 361 1.56 -14.57 20.04
N LYS A 362 2.06 -14.20 21.23
CA LYS A 362 1.81 -14.93 22.48
C LYS A 362 0.31 -14.95 22.78
N HIS A 363 -0.35 -13.80 22.66
CA HIS A 363 -1.76 -13.66 23.04
C HIS A 363 -2.76 -14.06 21.96
N ARG A 364 -2.37 -14.13 20.67
CA ARG A 364 -3.21 -14.71 19.60
C ARG A 364 -3.50 -16.20 19.80
N ARG A 365 -2.63 -16.93 20.51
CA ARG A 365 -2.78 -18.37 20.78
C ARG A 365 -3.59 -18.67 22.04
N ALA A 366 -3.76 -17.69 22.93
CA ALA A 366 -4.38 -17.86 24.24
C ALA A 366 -5.90 -17.59 24.24
N THR A 367 -6.45 -17.05 23.15
CA THR A 367 -7.83 -16.55 23.04
C THR A 367 -8.94 -17.62 23.06
N GLY A 368 -8.61 -18.87 23.36
CA GLY A 368 -9.55 -20.01 23.35
C GLY A 368 -9.82 -20.62 24.72
N ASP A 369 -8.93 -20.41 25.69
CA ASP A 369 -9.10 -20.85 27.07
C ASP A 369 -9.35 -19.60 27.91
N GLY A 370 -10.60 -19.43 28.38
CA GLY A 370 -11.04 -18.22 29.08
C GLY A 370 -10.01 -17.73 30.10
N LEU A 371 -9.63 -16.45 30.03
CA LEU A 371 -8.58 -15.89 30.88
C LEU A 371 -9.12 -15.64 32.30
N GLU A 372 -8.45 -16.21 33.31
CA GLU A 372 -8.72 -15.85 34.70
C GLU A 372 -8.47 -14.35 34.95
N GLU A 373 -9.17 -13.76 35.91
CA GLU A 373 -9.14 -12.32 36.17
C GLU A 373 -7.74 -11.76 36.47
N ALA A 374 -6.88 -12.57 37.11
CA ALA A 374 -5.47 -12.23 37.34
C ALA A 374 -4.68 -12.16 36.03
N ALA A 375 -4.87 -13.14 35.14
CA ALA A 375 -4.24 -13.18 33.82
C ALA A 375 -4.74 -12.06 32.90
N LEU A 376 -6.02 -11.67 33.02
CA LEU A 376 -6.59 -10.50 32.33
C LEU A 376 -5.89 -9.20 32.75
N ARG A 377 -5.68 -8.99 34.06
CA ARG A 377 -4.97 -7.80 34.57
C ARG A 377 -3.51 -7.76 34.12
N GLU A 378 -2.80 -8.88 34.20
CA GLU A 378 -1.40 -8.97 33.73
C GLU A 378 -1.30 -8.69 32.23
N THR A 379 -2.22 -9.24 31.44
CA THR A 379 -2.27 -9.02 29.99
C THR A 379 -2.58 -7.57 29.66
N LEU A 380 -3.51 -6.93 30.38
CA LEU A 380 -3.85 -5.52 30.21
C LEU A 380 -2.64 -4.61 30.47
N GLU A 381 -1.94 -4.81 31.59
CA GLU A 381 -0.76 -3.99 31.94
C GLU A 381 0.38 -4.19 30.93
N THR A 382 0.66 -5.44 30.55
CA THR A 382 1.64 -5.73 29.50
C THR A 382 1.24 -5.09 28.17
N PHE A 383 -0.04 -5.12 27.81
CA PHE A 383 -0.52 -4.49 26.57
C PHE A 383 -0.31 -2.97 26.62
N ARG A 384 -0.67 -2.31 27.71
CA ARG A 384 -0.44 -0.86 27.89
C ARG A 384 1.03 -0.49 27.72
N GLU A 385 1.92 -1.20 28.41
CA GLU A 385 3.37 -0.98 28.31
C GLU A 385 3.85 -1.13 26.86
N ARG A 386 3.47 -2.22 26.19
CA ARG A 386 3.93 -2.52 24.82
C ARG A 386 3.33 -1.57 23.79
N LEU A 387 2.08 -1.13 23.97
CA LEU A 387 1.40 -0.18 23.11
C LEU A 387 1.99 1.24 23.27
N ALA A 388 2.34 1.64 24.49
CA ALA A 388 2.98 2.92 24.77
C ALA A 388 4.43 2.99 24.24
N ALA A 389 5.13 1.85 24.22
CA ALA A 389 6.50 1.75 23.70
C ALA A 389 6.61 1.71 22.16
N LEU A 390 5.48 1.82 21.43
CA LEU A 390 5.50 1.81 19.97
C LEU A 390 6.13 3.10 19.41
N PRO A 391 7.00 3.01 18.40
CA PRO A 391 7.58 4.19 17.78
C PRO A 391 6.52 4.90 16.93
N PHE A 392 6.18 6.13 17.31
CA PHE A 392 5.43 7.09 16.49
C PHE A 392 6.34 8.30 16.29
N HIS A 393 7.10 8.29 15.20
CA HIS A 393 7.84 9.45 14.73
C HIS A 393 6.93 10.40 13.93
#